data_AF-A0AAW1ZTG1-F1
#
_entry.id   AF-A0AAW1ZTG1-F1
#
_cell.length_a   1.000
_cell.length_b   1.000
_cell.length_c   1.000
_cell.angle_alpha   90.00
_cell.angle_beta   90.00
_cell.angle_gamma   90.00
#
_symmetry.space_group_name_H-M   'P 1'
#
loop_
_entity.id
_entity.type
_entity.pdbx_description
1 polymer ?
#
loop_
_entity_poly.entity_id
_entity_poly.type
_entity_poly.pdbx_seq_one_letter_code
_entity_poly.pdbx_strand_id
1 'polypeptide(L)'
;MPALHWICALTLVLVCSLSAQPVKRSTAGQKLLEKAITNFTTVIQNKCPNDTRLYSPTDIHKDCLSSALNCTIDELKVLGVECEVTQDKNFTIIKNGLMRQKWNITSNTTRDCRCELYKQTDVEQFVNNMKSLVERLNARTL
;
A
#
# COMPACT_ATOMS: atom_id res chain seq x y z
N MET A 1 -16.39 -45.74 26.61
CA MET A 1 -16.53 -44.28 26.41
C MET A 1 -15.77 -43.85 25.14
N PRO A 2 -16.35 -44.04 23.94
CA PRO A 2 -15.66 -43.79 22.66
C PRO A 2 -15.81 -42.35 22.15
N ALA A 3 -16.73 -41.56 22.71
CA ALA A 3 -17.06 -40.21 22.25
C ALA A 3 -15.96 -39.17 22.51
N LEU A 4 -15.15 -39.35 23.56
CA LEU A 4 -14.13 -38.37 23.95
C LEU A 4 -12.94 -38.33 22.97
N HIS A 5 -12.56 -39.49 22.40
CA HIS A 5 -11.48 -39.59 21.42
C HIS A 5 -11.83 -38.95 20.08
N TRP A 6 -13.11 -39.03 19.67
CA TRP A 6 -13.60 -38.44 18.43
C TRP A 6 -13.57 -36.91 18.45
N ILE A 7 -13.91 -36.31 19.60
CA ILE A 7 -13.91 -34.85 19.77
C ILE A 7 -12.48 -34.29 19.72
N CYS A 8 -11.52 -34.98 20.35
CA CYS A 8 -10.11 -34.58 20.31
C CYS A 8 -9.49 -34.70 18.91
N ALA A 9 -9.87 -35.71 18.13
CA ALA A 9 -9.39 -35.86 16.76
C ALA A 9 -9.91 -34.73 15.84
N LEU A 10 -11.19 -34.34 16.00
CA LEU A 10 -11.79 -33.25 15.23
C LEU A 10 -11.16 -31.89 15.53
N THR A 11 -10.84 -31.58 16.79
CA THR A 11 -10.17 -30.32 17.14
C THR A 11 -8.73 -30.27 16.64
N LEU A 12 -7.97 -31.37 16.73
CA LEU A 12 -6.61 -31.46 16.19
C LEU A 12 -6.56 -31.29 14.66
N VAL A 13 -7.48 -31.91 13.93
CA VAL A 13 -7.57 -31.75 12.46
C VAL A 13 -7.92 -30.32 12.08
N LEU A 14 -8.84 -29.67 12.81
CA LEU A 14 -9.20 -28.27 12.55
C LEU A 14 -8.01 -27.32 12.78
N VAL A 15 -7.27 -27.48 13.88
CA VAL A 15 -6.10 -26.64 14.19
C VAL A 15 -4.96 -26.86 13.20
N CYS A 16 -4.73 -28.11 12.75
CA CYS A 16 -3.74 -28.42 11.71
C CYS A 16 -4.14 -27.89 10.32
N SER A 17 -5.42 -27.86 9.99
CA SER A 17 -5.90 -27.33 8.69
C SER A 17 -5.97 -25.79 8.65
N LEU A 18 -6.16 -25.11 9.79
CA LEU A 18 -6.00 -23.66 9.87
C LEU A 18 -4.53 -23.22 9.79
N SER A 19 -3.60 -23.98 10.37
CA SER A 19 -2.16 -23.69 10.33
C SER A 19 -1.49 -24.05 9.00
N ALA A 20 -2.08 -24.97 8.22
CA ALA A 20 -1.59 -25.37 6.91
C ALA A 20 -2.04 -24.48 5.75
N GLN A 21 -2.76 -23.37 5.98
CA GLN A 21 -3.06 -22.43 4.90
C GLN A 21 -1.83 -21.54 4.63
N PRO A 22 -1.09 -21.77 3.52
CA PRO A 22 0.00 -20.90 3.16
C PRO A 22 -0.62 -19.58 2.66
N VAL A 23 -0.44 -18.52 3.44
CA VAL A 23 -0.39 -17.11 3.01
C VAL A 23 -1.35 -16.69 1.87
N LYS A 24 -2.67 -16.91 1.99
CA LYS A 24 -3.67 -16.16 1.19
C LYS A 24 -3.88 -14.73 1.71
N ARG A 25 -3.24 -14.36 2.83
CA ARG A 25 -3.42 -13.08 3.52
C ARG A 25 -2.75 -11.91 2.78
N SER A 26 -1.67 -12.13 2.02
CA SER A 26 -1.00 -11.05 1.27
C SER A 26 -1.84 -10.59 0.08
N THR A 27 -2.37 -11.52 -0.73
CA THR A 27 -3.16 -11.21 -1.93
C THR A 27 -4.49 -10.52 -1.61
N ALA A 28 -5.16 -10.87 -0.52
CA ALA A 28 -6.37 -10.17 -0.08
C ALA A 28 -6.08 -8.72 0.33
N GLY A 29 -4.97 -8.48 1.04
CA GLY A 29 -4.53 -7.13 1.43
C GLY A 29 -4.15 -6.27 0.21
N GLN A 30 -3.42 -6.86 -0.75
CA GLN A 30 -3.03 -6.19 -2.00
C GLN A 30 -4.26 -5.76 -2.82
N LYS A 31 -5.23 -6.67 -3.01
CA LYS A 31 -6.48 -6.35 -3.72
C LYS A 31 -7.30 -5.27 -3.00
N LEU A 32 -7.32 -5.29 -1.67
CA LEU A 32 -8.00 -4.26 -0.89
C LEU A 32 -7.34 -2.89 -1.09
N LEU A 33 -6.00 -2.84 -1.08
CA LEU A 33 -5.23 -1.62 -1.31
C LEU A 33 -5.47 -1.06 -2.73
N GLU A 34 -5.35 -1.89 -3.76
CA GLU A 34 -5.59 -1.48 -5.16
C GLU A 34 -7.03 -0.96 -5.37
N LYS A 35 -8.01 -1.63 -4.77
CA LYS A 35 -9.40 -1.19 -4.79
C LYS A 35 -9.59 0.15 -4.08
N ALA A 36 -8.94 0.34 -2.93
CA ALA A 36 -8.99 1.61 -2.20
C ALA A 36 -8.38 2.74 -3.02
N ILE A 37 -7.22 2.54 -3.66
CA ILE A 37 -6.59 3.53 -4.54
C ILE A 37 -7.53 3.91 -5.68
N THR A 38 -8.10 2.92 -6.38
CA THR A 38 -9.02 3.17 -7.50
C THR A 38 -10.25 3.96 -7.08
N ASN A 39 -10.85 3.62 -5.92
CA ASN A 39 -11.99 4.35 -5.38
C ASN A 39 -11.63 5.74 -4.87
N PHE A 40 -10.38 5.96 -4.46
CA PHE A 40 -9.93 7.24 -3.94
C PHE A 40 -9.71 8.26 -5.06
N THR A 41 -9.23 7.83 -6.24
CA THR A 41 -9.03 8.71 -7.41
C THR A 41 -10.30 9.48 -7.78
N THR A 42 -11.48 8.85 -7.70
CA THR A 42 -12.75 9.52 -8.03
C THR A 42 -13.23 10.49 -6.95
N VAL A 43 -12.87 10.24 -5.69
CA VAL A 43 -13.27 11.09 -4.55
C VAL A 43 -12.39 12.33 -4.45
N ILE A 44 -11.10 12.21 -4.78
CA ILE A 44 -10.12 13.26 -4.49
C ILE A 44 -10.16 14.43 -5.48
N GLN A 45 -10.58 14.20 -6.74
CA GLN A 45 -10.60 15.23 -7.80
C GLN A 45 -11.39 16.48 -7.42
N ASN A 46 -12.45 16.36 -6.62
CA ASN A 46 -13.32 17.48 -6.23
C ASN A 46 -13.04 18.03 -4.82
N LYS A 47 -12.07 17.45 -4.09
CA LYS A 47 -11.77 17.82 -2.70
C LYS A 47 -10.50 18.66 -2.55
N CYS A 48 -9.62 18.62 -3.55
CA CYS A 48 -8.36 19.32 -3.50
C CYS A 48 -8.44 20.69 -4.19
N PRO A 49 -7.71 21.69 -3.67
CA PRO A 49 -7.36 22.87 -4.44
C PRO A 49 -6.68 22.49 -5.78
N ASN A 50 -7.00 23.23 -6.85
CA ASN A 50 -6.45 22.96 -8.20
C ASN A 50 -4.93 23.20 -8.29
N ASP A 51 -4.37 23.96 -7.36
CA ASP A 51 -2.96 24.30 -7.26
C ASP A 51 -2.17 23.39 -6.32
N THR A 52 -2.80 22.39 -5.69
CA THR A 52 -2.07 21.37 -4.91
C THR A 52 -1.09 20.62 -5.82
N ARG A 53 0.17 20.60 -5.39
CA ARG A 53 1.28 19.94 -6.08
C ARG A 53 2.02 19.03 -5.12
N LEU A 54 2.25 17.79 -5.53
CA LEU A 54 2.86 16.75 -4.70
C LEU A 54 4.06 16.15 -5.41
N TYR A 55 5.14 15.91 -4.68
CA TYR A 55 6.29 15.19 -5.21
C TYR A 55 5.87 13.76 -5.58
N SER A 56 5.97 13.42 -6.86
CA SER A 56 5.42 12.17 -7.36
C SER A 56 6.52 11.28 -7.92
N PRO A 57 6.91 10.21 -7.21
CA PRO A 57 7.88 9.26 -7.72
C PRO A 57 7.44 8.61 -9.04
N THR A 58 8.17 8.91 -10.10
CA THR A 58 8.09 8.26 -11.43
C THR A 58 9.49 7.83 -11.86
N ASP A 59 9.58 6.98 -12.89
CA ASP A 59 10.87 6.48 -13.44
C ASP A 59 11.83 5.95 -12.37
N ILE A 60 11.24 5.30 -11.35
CA ILE A 60 11.93 4.97 -10.10
C ILE A 60 13.04 3.97 -10.39
N HIS A 61 14.29 4.38 -10.16
CA HIS A 61 15.43 3.47 -10.22
C HIS A 61 15.23 2.32 -9.21
N LYS A 62 15.66 1.10 -9.57
CA LYS A 62 15.49 -0.09 -8.71
C LYS A 62 16.00 0.09 -7.27
N ASP A 63 17.03 0.93 -7.12
CA ASP A 63 17.73 1.22 -5.86
C ASP A 63 17.03 2.31 -5.03
N CYS A 64 16.12 3.08 -5.63
CA CYS A 64 15.36 4.13 -4.96
C CYS A 64 13.97 3.67 -4.52
N LEU A 65 13.63 2.38 -4.66
CA LEU A 65 12.25 1.90 -4.44
C LEU A 65 11.77 2.11 -2.99
N SER A 66 12.66 1.96 -2.00
CA SER A 66 12.38 2.27 -0.60
C SER A 66 12.13 3.76 -0.37
N SER A 67 13.02 4.62 -0.89
CA SER A 67 12.88 6.07 -0.80
C SER A 67 11.63 6.57 -1.52
N ALA A 68 11.29 6.01 -2.68
CA ALA A 68 10.08 6.33 -3.42
C ALA A 68 8.82 5.99 -2.61
N LEU A 69 8.76 4.82 -1.97
CA LEU A 69 7.65 4.47 -1.10
C LEU A 69 7.51 5.43 0.07
N ASN A 70 8.62 5.75 0.75
CA ASN A 70 8.60 6.71 1.86
C ASN A 70 8.12 8.08 1.38
N CYS A 71 8.60 8.50 0.20
CA CYS A 71 8.17 9.76 -0.40
C CYS A 71 6.67 9.79 -0.66
N THR A 72 6.13 8.76 -1.29
CA THR A 72 4.69 8.65 -1.51
C THR A 72 3.90 8.68 -0.19
N ILE A 73 4.41 8.06 0.88
CA ILE A 73 3.75 8.10 2.20
C ILE A 73 3.75 9.51 2.79
N ASP A 74 4.86 10.24 2.68
CA ASP A 74 4.98 11.58 3.23
C ASP A 74 4.11 12.58 2.45
N GLU A 75 4.12 12.51 1.12
CA GLU A 75 3.26 13.32 0.26
C GLU A 75 1.77 12.97 0.42
N LEU A 76 1.45 11.71 0.76
CA LEU A 76 0.08 11.33 1.11
C LEU A 76 -0.37 12.02 2.41
N LYS A 77 0.53 12.31 3.36
CA LYS A 77 0.19 13.10 4.57
C LYS A 77 -0.11 14.55 4.19
N VAL A 78 0.69 15.13 3.30
CA VAL A 78 0.48 16.49 2.77
C VAL A 78 -0.90 16.57 2.09
N LEU A 79 -1.18 15.65 1.15
CA LEU A 79 -2.49 15.53 0.50
C LEU A 79 -3.64 15.40 1.52
N GLY A 80 -3.44 14.62 2.58
CA GLY A 80 -4.42 14.43 3.65
C GLY A 80 -4.84 15.74 4.32
N VAL A 81 -3.88 16.65 4.53
CA VAL A 81 -4.09 17.96 5.13
C VAL A 81 -4.69 18.93 4.12
N GLU A 82 -4.06 19.08 2.95
CA GLU A 82 -4.46 20.08 1.95
C GLU A 82 -5.85 19.84 1.36
N CYS A 83 -6.26 18.58 1.24
CA CYS A 83 -7.56 18.20 0.68
C CYS A 83 -8.58 17.74 1.73
N GLU A 84 -8.24 17.86 3.02
CA GLU A 84 -9.10 17.48 4.15
C GLU A 84 -9.66 16.03 4.08
N VAL A 85 -8.86 15.10 3.55
CA VAL A 85 -9.27 13.71 3.32
C VAL A 85 -8.84 12.73 4.41
N THR A 86 -8.33 13.21 5.54
CA THR A 86 -7.88 12.36 6.65
C THR A 86 -8.95 11.42 7.21
N GLN A 87 -10.23 11.80 7.12
CA GLN A 87 -11.38 10.98 7.55
C GLN A 87 -11.90 10.04 6.46
N ASP A 88 -11.39 10.14 5.22
CA ASP A 88 -11.81 9.26 4.15
C ASP A 88 -11.34 7.82 4.41
N LYS A 89 -12.28 6.87 4.23
CA LYS A 89 -12.03 5.45 4.49
C LYS A 89 -10.99 4.88 3.53
N ASN A 90 -11.03 5.24 2.25
CA ASN A 90 -10.07 4.77 1.27
C ASN A 90 -8.70 5.36 1.55
N PHE A 91 -8.62 6.67 1.85
CA PHE A 91 -7.36 7.31 2.27
C PHE A 91 -6.71 6.60 3.45
N THR A 92 -7.50 6.26 4.48
CA THR A 92 -7.02 5.54 5.66
C THR A 92 -6.52 4.14 5.30
N ILE A 93 -7.22 3.41 4.42
CA ILE A 93 -6.78 2.10 3.94
C ILE A 93 -5.47 2.21 3.17
N ILE A 94 -5.35 3.20 2.28
CA ILE A 94 -4.15 3.44 1.46
C ILE A 94 -2.96 3.72 2.36
N LYS A 95 -3.07 4.72 3.24
CA LYS A 95 -2.01 5.10 4.17
C LYS A 95 -1.53 3.92 5.01
N ASN A 96 -2.46 3.17 5.59
CA ASN A 96 -2.13 2.00 6.41
C ASN A 96 -1.53 0.85 5.57
N GLY A 97 -2.02 0.63 4.36
CA GLY A 97 -1.50 -0.40 3.46
C GLY A 97 -0.05 -0.12 3.06
N LEU A 98 0.25 1.12 2.67
CA LEU A 98 1.62 1.53 2.33
C LEU A 98 2.58 1.43 3.52
N MET A 99 2.15 1.88 4.72
CA MET A 99 3.00 1.92 5.91
C MET A 99 3.21 0.56 6.59
N ARG A 100 2.20 -0.32 6.61
CA ARG A 100 2.22 -1.53 7.44
C ARG A 100 2.58 -2.80 6.68
N GLN A 101 2.45 -2.79 5.35
CA GLN A 101 2.78 -3.95 4.55
C GLN A 101 4.30 -4.15 4.49
N LYS A 102 4.73 -5.42 4.60
CA LYS A 102 6.14 -5.77 4.43
C LYS A 102 6.45 -5.82 2.94
N TRP A 103 7.11 -4.79 2.44
CA TRP A 103 7.53 -4.69 1.06
C TRP A 103 8.93 -5.28 0.87
N ASN A 104 9.15 -5.98 -0.25
CA ASN A 104 10.47 -6.48 -0.63
C ASN A 104 11.31 -5.35 -1.28
N ILE A 105 11.81 -4.44 -0.43
CA ILE A 105 12.49 -3.20 -0.82
C ILE A 105 13.86 -3.07 -0.13
N THR A 106 14.78 -3.98 -0.45
CA THR A 106 16.19 -3.83 -0.05
C THR A 106 16.91 -2.88 -1.02
N SER A 107 17.72 -1.98 -0.46
CA SER A 107 18.64 -1.12 -1.21
C SER A 107 19.91 -0.90 -0.38
N ASN A 108 21.07 -1.09 -1.00
CA ASN A 108 22.40 -0.91 -0.38
C ASN A 108 23.20 0.17 -1.11
N THR A 109 22.55 1.20 -1.65
CA THR A 109 23.23 2.15 -2.55
C THR A 109 23.38 3.54 -1.96
N THR A 110 24.41 4.24 -2.42
CA THR A 110 24.68 5.64 -2.11
C THR A 110 23.95 6.60 -3.06
N ARG A 111 23.06 6.11 -3.93
CA ARG A 111 22.33 6.97 -4.86
C ARG A 111 21.45 7.95 -4.09
N ASP A 112 21.51 9.22 -4.46
CA ASP A 112 20.58 10.23 -3.96
C ASP A 112 19.18 9.98 -4.52
N CYS A 113 18.24 9.69 -3.63
CA CYS A 113 16.85 9.37 -3.94
C CYS A 113 15.89 10.25 -3.11
N ARG A 114 16.31 11.49 -2.79
CA ARG A 114 15.48 12.47 -2.07
C ARG A 114 14.18 12.76 -2.81
N CYS A 115 13.12 13.04 -2.05
CA CYS A 115 11.78 13.31 -2.56
C CYS A 115 11.74 14.45 -3.57
N GLU A 116 12.47 15.51 -3.26
CA GLU A 116 12.46 16.77 -3.99
C GLU A 116 13.11 16.65 -5.37
N LEU A 117 13.77 15.52 -5.66
CA LEU A 117 14.29 15.20 -6.97
C LEU A 117 13.21 14.65 -7.92
N TYR A 118 12.10 14.16 -7.38
CA TYR A 118 10.95 13.79 -8.19
C TYR A 118 10.20 15.04 -8.66
N LYS A 119 9.49 14.92 -9.77
CA LYS A 119 8.67 16.02 -10.26
C LYS A 119 7.44 16.19 -9.39
N GLN A 120 7.06 17.44 -9.14
CA GLN A 120 5.74 17.72 -8.60
C GLN A 120 4.67 17.52 -9.68
N THR A 121 3.55 16.93 -9.31
CA THR A 121 2.40 16.71 -10.21
C THR A 121 1.11 17.19 -9.55
N ASP A 122 0.04 17.31 -10.32
CA ASP A 122 -1.30 17.41 -9.71
C ASP A 122 -1.67 16.12 -8.96
N VAL A 123 -2.77 16.21 -8.22
CA VAL A 123 -3.30 15.17 -7.36
C VAL A 123 -3.71 13.92 -8.13
N GLU A 124 -4.34 14.07 -9.29
CA GLU A 124 -4.78 12.93 -10.09
C GLU A 124 -3.57 12.12 -10.57
N GLN A 125 -2.58 12.81 -11.12
CA GLN A 125 -1.34 12.20 -11.58
C GLN A 125 -0.56 11.58 -10.41
N PHE A 126 -0.51 12.23 -9.24
CA PHE A 126 0.12 11.67 -8.04
C PHE A 126 -0.54 10.34 -7.62
N VAL A 127 -1.87 10.28 -7.58
CA VAL A 127 -2.59 9.06 -7.20
C VAL A 127 -2.40 7.94 -8.23
N ASN A 128 -2.35 8.28 -9.52
CA ASN A 128 -2.06 7.31 -10.57
C ASN A 128 -0.63 6.76 -10.48
N ASN A 129 0.36 7.61 -10.20
CA ASN A 129 1.74 7.19 -10.01
C ASN A 129 1.91 6.32 -8.75
N MET A 130 1.21 6.65 -7.66
CA MET A 130 1.13 5.82 -6.46
C MET A 130 0.55 4.43 -6.78
N LYS A 131 -0.49 4.34 -7.62
CA LYS A 131 -1.05 3.06 -8.08
C LYS A 131 0.02 2.22 -8.78
N SER A 132 0.74 2.79 -9.74
CA SER A 132 1.82 2.09 -10.45
C SER A 132 2.96 1.66 -9.53
N LEU A 133 3.29 2.45 -8.50
CA LEU A 133 4.26 2.05 -7.48
C LEU A 133 3.77 0.81 -6.70
N VAL A 134 2.51 0.80 -6.26
CA VAL A 134 1.92 -0.35 -5.54
C VAL A 134 1.92 -1.61 -6.39
N GLU A 135 1.53 -1.51 -7.66
CA GLU A 135 1.58 -2.63 -8.61
C GLU A 135 3.00 -3.20 -8.74
N ARG A 136 4.00 -2.32 -8.86
CA ARG A 136 5.41 -2.71 -8.92
C ARG A 136 5.90 -3.38 -7.64
N LEU A 137 5.46 -2.92 -6.47
CA LEU A 137 5.80 -3.52 -5.18
C LEU A 137 5.14 -4.89 -5.00
N ASN A 138 3.88 -5.03 -5.44
CA ASN A 138 3.14 -6.29 -5.41
C ASN A 138 3.81 -7.36 -6.28
N ALA A 139 4.27 -6.99 -7.48
CA ALA A 139 4.97 -7.89 -8.39
C ALA A 139 6.30 -8.46 -7.84
N ARG A 140 6.89 -7.81 -6.81
CA ARG A 140 8.12 -8.26 -6.14
C ARG A 140 7.90 -9.13 -4.90
N THR A 141 6.64 -9.29 -4.51
CA THR A 141 6.23 -10.00 -3.28
C THR A 141 5.71 -11.41 -3.59
N LEU A 142 5.64 -11.79 -4.87
CA LEU A 142 5.29 -13.12 -5.37
C LEU A 142 6.51 -14.03 -5.50
#